data_AF-A0A9E7CUM6-F1
#
_entry.id   AF-A0A9E7CUM6-F1
#
_cell.length_a   1.000
_cell.length_b   1.000
_cell.length_c   1.000
_cell.angle_alpha   90.00
_cell.angle_beta   90.00
_cell.angle_gamma   90.00
#
_symmetry.space_group_name_H-M   'P 1'
#
loop_
_entity.id
_entity.type
_entity.pdbx_description
1 polymer ?
#
loop_
_entity_poly.entity_id
_entity_poly.type
_entity_poly.pdbx_seq_one_letter_code
_entity_poly.pdbx_strand_id
1 'polypeptide(L)' 'MPDNDVTPIEVAEMFNLAAEEFENAAAHCRVSATHFEMRDVPAGCAHKVAALGHVAKGREILDRISIIHSGKAQLPD' A
#
# COMPACT_ATOMS: atom_id res chain seq x y z
N MET A 1 -18.32 -7.33 19.71
CA MET A 1 -18.35 -7.92 18.35
C MET A 1 -17.42 -9.10 18.40
N PRO A 2 -17.72 -10.26 17.81
CA PRO A 2 -16.76 -11.36 17.86
C PRO A 2 -15.48 -10.87 17.18
N ASP A 3 -14.36 -10.98 17.89
CA ASP A 3 -13.05 -10.91 17.29
C ASP A 3 -13.02 -12.01 16.22
N ASN A 4 -13.24 -11.63 14.96
CA ASN A 4 -12.93 -12.51 13.85
C ASN A 4 -11.41 -12.64 13.90
N ASP A 5 -10.92 -13.69 14.54
CA ASP A 5 -9.51 -14.04 14.58
C ASP A 5 -9.03 -14.19 13.13
N VAL A 6 -8.36 -13.16 12.64
CA VAL A 6 -7.74 -13.17 11.32
C VAL A 6 -6.62 -14.21 11.38
N THR A 7 -6.70 -15.21 10.51
CA THR A 7 -5.74 -16.30 10.47
C THR A 7 -4.37 -15.80 10.00
N PRO A 8 -3.27 -16.49 10.33
CA PRO A 8 -1.94 -16.13 9.82
C PRO A 8 -1.86 -16.09 8.29
N ILE A 9 -2.65 -16.92 7.60
CA ILE A 9 -2.72 -16.93 6.13
C ILE A 9 -3.38 -15.65 5.60
N GLU A 10 -4.50 -15.23 6.18
CA GLU A 10 -5.15 -13.96 5.81
C GLU A 10 -4.23 -12.76 6.06
N VAL A 11 -3.45 -12.76 7.15
CA VAL A 11 -2.45 -11.70 7.40
C VAL A 11 -1.34 -11.70 6.34
N ALA A 12 -0.86 -12.88 5.94
CA ALA A 12 0.14 -13.00 4.87
C ALA A 12 -0.41 -12.50 3.53
N GLU A 13 -1.66 -12.82 3.21
CA GLU A 13 -2.35 -12.30 2.02
C GLU A 13 -2.47 -10.78 2.06
N MET A 14 -2.79 -10.18 3.22
CA MET A 14 -2.80 -8.72 3.38
C MET A 14 -1.42 -8.10 3.11
N PHE A 15 -0.33 -8.70 3.59
CA PHE A 15 1.02 -8.22 3.27
C PHE A 15 1.32 -8.31 1.77
N ASN A 16 0.92 -9.39 1.10
CA ASN A 16 1.08 -9.53 -0.34
C ASN A 16 0.28 -8.47 -1.10
N LEU A 17 -0.96 -8.19 -0.69
CA LEU A 17 -1.78 -7.13 -1.27
C LEU A 17 -1.15 -5.74 -1.08
N ALA A 18 -0.61 -5.45 0.11
CA ALA A 18 0.10 -4.19 0.34
C ALA A 18 1.35 -4.07 -0.56
N ALA A 19 2.10 -5.16 -0.73
CA ALA A 19 3.25 -5.20 -1.62
C ALA A 19 2.86 -4.95 -3.08
N GLU A 20 1.80 -5.58 -3.58
CA GLU A 20 1.27 -5.36 -4.93
C GLU A 20 0.89 -3.89 -5.17
N GLU A 21 0.23 -3.25 -4.20
CA GLU A 21 -0.07 -1.82 -4.27
C GLU A 21 1.22 -0.98 -4.35
N PHE A 22 2.26 -1.29 -3.59
CA PHE A 22 3.54 -0.57 -3.68
C PHE A 22 4.29 -0.83 -5.00
N GLU A 23 4.20 -2.04 -5.56
CA GLU A 23 4.76 -2.36 -6.88
C GLU A 23 4.06 -1.59 -7.99
N ASN A 24 2.73 -1.47 -7.92
CA ASN A 24 1.93 -0.65 -8.82
C ASN A 24 2.28 0.85 -8.70
N ALA A 25 2.46 1.35 -7.47
CA ALA A 25 2.95 2.72 -7.26
C ALA A 25 4.33 2.93 -7.90
N ALA A 26 5.26 2.00 -7.72
CA ALA A 26 6.59 2.06 -8.32
C ALA A 26 6.54 2.01 -9.85
N ALA A 27 5.64 1.21 -10.44
CA ALA A 27 5.42 1.17 -11.88
C ALA A 27 4.95 2.53 -12.42
N HIS A 28 3.99 3.17 -11.76
CA HIS A 28 3.55 4.52 -12.14
C HIS A 28 4.64 5.58 -12.02
N CYS A 29 5.49 5.51 -10.99
CA CYS A 29 6.64 6.42 -10.88
C CYS A 29 7.60 6.25 -12.07
N ARG A 30 7.88 5.02 -12.50
CA ARG A 30 8.73 4.75 -13.68
C ARG A 30 8.11 5.28 -14.97
N VAL A 31 6.82 5.03 -15.20
CA VAL A 31 6.11 5.56 -16.39
C VAL A 31 6.06 7.09 -16.38
N SER A 32 5.80 7.69 -15.21
CA SER A 32 5.86 9.15 -15.05
C SER A 32 7.22 9.70 -15.46
N ALA A 33 8.33 9.08 -15.03
CA ALA A 33 9.67 9.50 -15.40
C ALA A 33 9.87 9.49 -16.93
N THR A 34 9.44 8.42 -17.61
CA THR A 34 9.48 8.33 -19.08
C THR A 34 8.70 9.47 -19.75
N HIS A 35 7.50 9.82 -19.26
CA HIS A 35 6.75 10.96 -19.78
C HIS A 35 7.48 12.30 -19.59
N PHE A 36 8.13 12.51 -18.43
CA PHE A 36 8.92 13.72 -18.20
C PHE A 36 10.16 13.80 -19.11
N GLU A 37 10.84 12.68 -19.38
CA GLU A 37 11.94 12.61 -20.35
C GLU A 37 11.48 13.02 -21.76
N MET A 38 10.25 12.63 -22.14
CA MET A 38 9.60 13.00 -23.40
C MET A 38 8.98 14.40 -23.40
N ARG A 39 9.08 15.16 -22.29
CA ARG A 39 8.42 16.46 -22.06
C ARG A 39 6.88 16.41 -22.13
N ASP A 40 6.28 15.24 -21.95
CA ASP A 40 4.84 15.04 -21.82
C ASP A 40 4.38 15.20 -20.37
N VAL A 41 4.42 16.46 -19.89
CA VAL A 41 4.17 16.81 -18.49
C VAL A 41 2.76 16.42 -18.00
N PRO A 42 1.67 16.65 -18.77
CA PRO A 42 0.33 16.27 -18.31
C PRO A 42 0.19 14.78 -18.02
N ALA A 43 0.71 13.91 -18.90
CA ALA A 43 0.65 12.46 -18.69
C ALA A 43 1.51 12.02 -17.50
N GLY A 44 2.72 12.59 -17.34
CA GLY A 44 3.55 12.34 -16.16
C GLY A 44 2.84 12.69 -14.85
N CYS A 45 2.19 13.86 -14.80
CA CYS A 45 1.42 14.29 -13.64
C CYS A 45 0.22 13.36 -13.33
N ALA A 46 -0.45 12.80 -14.34
CA ALA A 46 -1.55 11.85 -14.13
C ALA A 46 -1.05 10.56 -13.42
N HIS A 47 0.10 10.03 -13.84
CA HIS A 47 0.71 8.87 -13.19
C HIS A 47 1.14 9.12 -11.75
N LYS A 48 1.59 10.34 -11.42
CA LYS A 48 1.86 10.73 -10.02
C LYS A 48 0.61 10.56 -9.14
N VAL A 49 -0.56 10.97 -9.62
CA VAL A 49 -1.81 10.85 -8.85
C VAL A 49 -2.17 9.38 -8.63
N ALA A 50 -2.02 8.54 -9.65
CA ALA A 50 -2.23 7.10 -9.52
C ALA A 50 -1.24 6.47 -8.51
N ALA A 51 0.06 6.80 -8.60
CA ALA A 51 1.07 6.32 -7.67
C ALA A 51 0.74 6.65 -6.21
N LEU A 52 0.29 7.88 -5.94
CA LEU A 52 -0.15 8.27 -4.59
C LEU A 52 -1.36 7.48 -4.11
N GLY A 53 -2.32 7.20 -4.99
CA GLY A 53 -3.48 6.37 -4.65
C GLY A 53 -3.09 4.95 -4.23
N HIS A 54 -2.15 4.33 -4.96
CA HIS A 54 -1.62 3.02 -4.62
C HIS A 54 -0.83 3.03 -3.29
N VAL A 55 0.02 4.05 -3.06
CA VAL A 55 0.70 4.21 -1.76
C VAL A 55 -0.30 4.32 -0.61
N ALA A 56 -1.36 5.10 -0.78
CA ALA A 56 -2.39 5.27 0.25
C ALA A 56 -3.11 3.95 0.56
N LYS A 57 -3.46 3.16 -0.46
CA LYS A 57 -4.09 1.84 -0.29
C LYS A 57 -3.18 0.84 0.40
N GLY A 58 -1.92 0.73 -0.04
CA GLY A 58 -0.94 -0.14 0.61
C GLY A 58 -0.74 0.24 2.08
N ARG A 59 -0.72 1.55 2.38
CA ARG A 59 -0.66 2.04 3.76
C ARG A 59 -1.89 1.67 4.59
N GLU A 60 -3.10 1.84 4.05
CA GLU A 60 -4.34 1.46 4.72
C GLU A 60 -4.36 -0.04 5.10
N ILE A 61 -3.85 -0.90 4.21
CA ILE A 61 -3.71 -2.34 4.49
C ILE A 61 -2.75 -2.57 5.67
N LEU A 62 -1.58 -1.93 5.68
CA LEU A 62 -0.62 -2.04 6.78
C LEU A 62 -1.18 -1.50 8.11
N ASP A 63 -1.95 -0.41 8.07
CA ASP A 63 -2.61 0.14 9.24
C ASP A 63 -3.67 -0.84 9.77
N ARG A 64 -4.41 -1.52 8.88
CA ARG A 64 -5.36 -2.58 9.25
C ARG A 64 -4.67 -3.77 9.93
N ILE A 65 -3.54 -4.24 9.39
CA ILE A 65 -2.72 -5.29 10.04
C ILE A 65 -2.29 -4.84 11.43
N SER A 66 -1.85 -3.59 11.56
CA SER A 66 -1.42 -3.00 12.83
C SER A 66 -2.55 -2.97 13.85
N ILE A 67 -3.78 -2.63 13.45
CA ILE A 67 -4.97 -2.66 14.31
C ILE A 67 -5.31 -4.11 14.74
N ILE A 68 -5.25 -5.08 13.82
CA ILE A 68 -5.51 -6.50 14.14
C ILE A 68 -4.52 -6.99 15.22
N HIS A 69 -3.26 -6.54 15.16
CA HIS A 69 -2.21 -7.00 16.05
C HIS A 69 -1.93 -6.08 17.23
N SER A 70 -2.56 -4.91 17.34
CA SER A 70 -2.29 -3.96 18.42
C SER A 70 -2.62 -4.55 19.80
N GLY A 71 -3.60 -5.46 19.88
CA GLY A 71 -3.92 -6.20 21.10
C GLY A 71 -2.87 -7.25 21.51
N LYS A 72 -1.95 -7.63 20.62
CA LYS A 72 -0.85 -8.56 20.90
C LYS A 72 0.42 -7.85 21.37
N ALA A 73 0.52 -6.55 21.17
CA ALA A 73 1.63 -5.73 21.66
C ALA A 73 1.34 -5.30 23.10
N GLN A 74 1.61 -6.17 24.08
CA GLN A 74 1.54 -5.79 25.49
C GLN A 74 2.74 -4.92 25.85
N LEU A 75 2.47 -3.77 26.47
CA LEU A 75 3.50 -3.03 27.21
C LEU A 75 3.71 -3.75 28.56
N PRO A 76 4.96 -3.95 29.00
CA PRO A 76 5.22 -4.46 30.35
C PRO A 76 4.72 -3.45 31.40
N ASP A 77 4.27 -3.97 32.55
CA ASP A 77 3.86 -3.20 33.73
C ASP A 77 4.98 -2.28 34.26
#